data_AF-A0A953UDK7-F1
#
_entry.id   AF-A0A953UDK7-F1
#
_cell.length_a   1.000
_cell.length_b   1.000
_cell.length_c   1.000
_cell.angle_alpha   90.00
_cell.angle_beta   90.00
_cell.angle_gamma   90.00
#
_symmetry.space_group_name_H-M   'P 1'
#
loop_
_entity.id
_entity.type
_entity.pdbx_description
1 polymer ?
#
loop_
_entity_poly.entity_id
_entity_poly.type
_entity_poly.pdbx_seq_one_letter_code
_entity_poly.pdbx_strand_id
1 'polypeptide(L)'
;MTTLIDCPQSSRGQWSFRLFGVPVHVKFWFWITVVILGGNREAGGLVIWAAVCFFSILLHELGHVYAFRAFGERAEVVLYGWGGLAVPDRPVRTPLAQFVVALAGPAAGFGLAGLAMAAAWVSGATIHFGFHMFLPTLSAWPALAGYTEYQSLPSFHWYMLLNDLLFVNFYWGLVNLLPVFPLDGGNASRAVFEQHDALRGKRHALILSAIVAAAVALLGLGGRSLYMAVMFGILAVSSLHALQSNPHRVSPRPYRSWRG
;
A
#
# COMPACT_ATOMS: atom_id res chain seq x y z
N MET A 1 -22.40 -6.49 -9.35
CA MET A 1 -21.34 -5.64 -8.73
C MET A 1 -20.06 -6.46 -8.73
N THR A 2 -19.10 -6.15 -9.60
CA THR A 2 -18.05 -7.11 -10.05
C THR A 2 -16.62 -6.62 -9.82
N THR A 3 -16.41 -5.60 -9.00
CA THR A 3 -15.09 -5.10 -8.62
C THR A 3 -15.18 -4.48 -7.23
N LEU A 4 -14.51 -5.08 -6.25
CA LEU A 4 -14.64 -4.72 -4.83
C LEU A 4 -13.98 -3.39 -4.45
N ILE A 5 -13.33 -2.70 -5.39
CA ILE A 5 -13.01 -1.28 -5.29
C ILE A 5 -13.15 -0.69 -6.69
N ASP A 6 -14.31 -0.14 -6.99
CA ASP A 6 -14.43 0.76 -8.14
C ASP A 6 -13.59 2.01 -7.87
N CYS A 7 -12.79 2.44 -8.86
CA CYS A 7 -12.07 3.70 -8.79
C CYS A 7 -13.03 4.80 -8.30
N PRO A 8 -12.71 5.53 -7.21
CA PRO A 8 -13.66 6.44 -6.59
C PRO A 8 -14.05 7.57 -7.57
N GLN A 9 -15.30 7.51 -8.04
CA GLN A 9 -15.87 8.45 -9.03
C GLN A 9 -16.14 9.86 -8.49
N SER A 10 -15.96 10.11 -7.19
CA SER A 10 -16.27 11.41 -6.58
C SER A 10 -15.28 12.50 -7.05
N SER A 11 -15.80 13.57 -7.67
CA SER A 11 -15.05 14.77 -8.07
C SER A 11 -15.02 15.87 -6.99
N ARG A 12 -15.83 15.76 -5.93
CA ARG A 12 -15.86 16.76 -4.84
C ARG A 12 -14.58 16.70 -4.00
N GLY A 13 -13.92 17.85 -3.83
CA GLY A 13 -12.69 17.96 -3.03
C GLY A 13 -11.50 17.19 -3.60
N GLN A 14 -11.46 17.00 -4.93
CA GLN A 14 -10.33 16.37 -5.62
C GLN A 14 -9.28 17.42 -5.98
N TRP A 15 -8.08 17.29 -5.41
CA TRP A 15 -6.91 18.05 -5.86
C TRP A 15 -6.20 17.28 -6.96
N SER A 16 -5.84 17.97 -8.04
CA SER A 16 -5.16 17.35 -9.18
C SER A 16 -3.93 18.17 -9.55
N PHE A 17 -2.80 17.50 -9.71
CA PHE A 17 -1.55 18.11 -10.15
C PHE A 17 -0.76 17.12 -11.01
N ARG A 18 0.30 17.61 -11.66
CA ARG A 18 1.25 16.76 -12.39
C ARG A 18 2.56 16.71 -11.65
N LEU A 19 3.08 15.51 -11.41
CA LEU A 19 4.36 15.27 -10.77
C LEU A 19 5.20 14.38 -11.69
N PHE A 20 6.38 14.85 -12.12
CA PHE A 20 7.25 14.14 -13.08
C PHE A 20 6.50 13.62 -14.33
N GLY A 21 5.54 14.42 -14.82
CA GLY A 21 4.70 14.06 -15.98
C GLY A 21 3.62 13.01 -15.70
N VAL A 22 3.40 12.60 -14.45
CA VAL A 22 2.32 11.71 -14.00
C VAL A 22 1.15 12.55 -13.47
N PRO A 23 -0.09 12.35 -13.95
CA PRO A 23 -1.28 12.94 -13.31
C PRO A 23 -1.50 12.32 -11.93
N VAL A 24 -1.61 13.16 -10.90
CA VAL A 24 -1.86 12.75 -9.52
C VAL A 24 -3.15 13.38 -9.03
N HIS A 25 -4.05 12.56 -8.50
CA HIS A 25 -5.33 12.97 -7.96
C HIS A 25 -5.41 12.60 -6.48
N VAL A 26 -5.66 13.57 -5.62
CA VAL A 26 -5.81 13.37 -4.18
C VAL A 26 -7.25 13.65 -3.80
N LYS A 27 -7.96 12.63 -3.33
CA LYS A 27 -9.36 12.76 -2.90
C LYS A 27 -9.40 13.29 -1.47
N PHE A 28 -10.40 14.13 -1.16
CA PHE A 28 -10.64 14.64 0.20
C PHE A 28 -10.57 13.55 1.30
N TRP A 29 -11.20 12.40 1.07
CA TRP A 29 -11.24 11.28 2.03
C TRP A 29 -9.86 10.71 2.39
N PHE A 30 -8.85 10.89 1.54
CA PHE A 30 -7.48 10.49 1.85
C PHE A 30 -7.00 11.14 3.15
N TRP A 31 -7.17 12.46 3.29
CA TRP A 31 -6.70 13.19 4.47
C TRP A 31 -7.47 12.84 5.73
N ILE A 32 -8.78 12.60 5.61
CA ILE A 32 -9.59 12.14 6.74
C ILE A 32 -9.05 10.81 7.28
N THR A 33 -8.77 9.83 6.40
CA THR A 33 -8.18 8.56 6.81
C THR A 33 -6.80 8.77 7.46
N VAL A 34 -5.94 9.60 6.86
CA VAL A 34 -4.61 9.88 7.40
C VAL A 34 -4.67 10.48 8.80
N VAL A 35 -5.57 11.43 9.05
CA VAL A 35 -5.76 12.02 10.39
C VAL A 35 -6.29 10.99 11.40
N ILE A 36 -7.28 10.18 11.01
CA ILE A 36 -7.83 9.13 11.88
C ILE A 36 -6.75 8.10 12.25
N LEU A 37 -5.95 7.66 11.27
CA LEU A 37 -4.84 6.72 11.50
C LEU A 37 -3.70 7.35 12.31
N GLY A 38 -3.56 8.68 12.26
CA GLY A 38 -2.62 9.43 13.10
C GLY A 38 -2.96 9.32 14.59
N GLY A 39 -4.22 9.09 14.95
CA GLY A 39 -4.65 8.92 16.34
C GLY A 39 -4.42 10.17 17.20
N ASN A 40 -4.09 9.98 18.48
CA ASN A 40 -3.96 11.06 19.47
C ASN A 40 -2.55 11.68 19.52
N ARG A 41 -1.87 11.80 18.39
CA ARG A 41 -0.55 12.45 18.28
C ARG A 41 -0.67 13.94 18.58
N GLU A 42 0.40 14.54 19.10
CA GLU A 42 0.54 15.98 19.18
C GLU A 42 0.59 16.62 17.78
N ALA A 43 0.33 17.93 17.69
CA ALA A 43 0.15 18.60 16.41
C ALA A 43 1.36 18.44 15.45
N GLY A 44 2.58 18.50 15.98
CA GLY A 44 3.81 18.29 15.21
C GLY A 44 3.90 16.88 14.62
N GLY A 45 3.76 15.85 15.47
CA GLY A 45 3.72 14.45 15.05
C GLY A 45 2.59 14.12 14.09
N LEU A 46 1.42 14.76 14.20
CA LEU A 46 0.33 14.58 13.23
C LEU A 46 0.68 15.15 11.85
N VAL A 47 1.34 16.32 11.79
CA VAL A 47 1.82 16.90 10.53
C VAL A 47 2.89 16.01 9.90
N ILE A 48 3.83 15.51 10.70
CA ILE A 48 4.86 14.56 10.25
C ILE A 48 4.22 13.28 9.69
N TRP A 49 3.31 12.68 10.45
CA TRP A 49 2.56 11.50 10.04
C TRP A 49 1.83 11.72 8.71
N ALA A 50 1.13 12.84 8.58
CA ALA A 50 0.39 13.16 7.37
C ALA A 50 1.31 13.34 6.15
N ALA A 51 2.44 14.01 6.32
CA ALA A 51 3.46 14.14 5.28
C ALA A 51 4.05 12.78 4.90
N VAL A 52 4.42 11.96 5.88
CA VAL A 52 4.98 10.61 5.65
C VAL A 52 3.99 9.73 4.89
N CYS A 53 2.72 9.64 5.33
CA CYS A 53 1.71 8.88 4.62
C CYS A 53 1.52 9.37 3.18
N PHE A 54 1.42 10.68 2.98
CA PHE A 54 1.24 11.26 1.66
C PHE A 54 2.40 10.93 0.72
N PHE A 55 3.64 11.23 1.12
CA PHE A 55 4.81 11.02 0.26
C PHE A 55 5.13 9.54 0.06
N SER A 56 4.95 8.70 1.09
CA SER A 56 5.24 7.27 1.00
C SER A 56 4.25 6.55 0.09
N ILE A 57 2.94 6.80 0.27
CA ILE A 57 1.92 6.19 -0.60
C ILE A 57 2.07 6.73 -2.03
N LEU A 58 2.33 8.04 -2.20
CA LEU A 58 2.59 8.60 -3.52
C LEU A 58 3.80 7.95 -4.21
N LEU A 59 4.91 7.76 -3.50
CA LEU A 59 6.11 7.11 -4.04
C LEU A 59 5.84 5.64 -4.40
N HIS A 60 5.10 4.91 -3.56
CA HIS A 60 4.65 3.54 -3.84
C HIS A 60 3.85 3.49 -5.14
N GLU A 61 2.82 4.34 -5.30
CA GLU A 61 2.02 4.38 -6.52
C GLU A 61 2.81 4.83 -7.75
N LEU A 62 3.75 5.76 -7.58
CA LEU A 62 4.67 6.14 -8.65
C LEU A 62 5.53 4.95 -9.11
N GLY A 63 5.95 4.08 -8.19
CA GLY A 63 6.62 2.80 -8.51
C GLY A 63 5.80 1.97 -9.49
N HIS A 64 4.52 1.76 -9.22
CA HIS A 64 3.61 1.08 -10.14
C HIS A 64 3.46 1.82 -11.48
N VAL A 65 3.27 3.14 -11.46
CA VAL A 65 3.12 3.95 -12.69
C VAL A 65 4.36 3.86 -13.58
N TYR A 66 5.56 3.95 -13.01
CA TYR A 66 6.79 3.82 -13.79
C TYR A 66 6.98 2.40 -14.34
N ALA A 67 6.57 1.37 -13.59
CA ALA A 67 6.54 0.01 -14.11
C ALA A 67 5.54 -0.15 -15.28
N PHE A 68 4.33 0.42 -15.19
CA PHE A 68 3.39 0.45 -16.32
C PHE A 68 4.01 1.13 -17.55
N ARG A 69 4.69 2.27 -17.35
CA ARG A 69 5.38 3.00 -18.43
C ARG A 69 6.50 2.20 -19.06
N ALA A 70 7.25 1.42 -18.28
CA ALA A 70 8.29 0.54 -18.79
C ALA A 70 7.73 -0.54 -19.74
N PHE A 71 6.46 -0.92 -19.56
CA PHE A 71 5.72 -1.81 -20.46
C PHE A 71 4.89 -1.07 -21.53
N GLY A 72 5.12 0.24 -21.71
CA GLY A 72 4.48 1.04 -22.76
C GLY A 72 3.08 1.56 -22.42
N GLU A 73 2.61 1.37 -21.19
CA GLU A 73 1.28 1.83 -20.75
C GLU A 73 1.37 3.10 -19.90
N ARG A 74 0.47 4.05 -20.17
CA ARG A 74 0.35 5.24 -19.33
C ARG A 74 -0.50 4.90 -18.11
N ALA A 75 -0.24 5.57 -16.99
CA ALA A 75 -1.02 5.42 -15.78
C ALA A 75 -1.06 6.75 -15.01
N GLU A 76 -2.12 6.91 -14.23
CA GLU A 76 -2.33 8.02 -13.29
C GLU A 76 -2.39 7.50 -11.85
N VAL A 77 -2.12 8.38 -10.88
CA VAL A 77 -2.18 8.07 -9.46
C VAL A 77 -3.46 8.64 -8.86
N VAL A 78 -4.21 7.83 -8.12
CA VAL A 78 -5.36 8.27 -7.33
C VAL A 78 -5.16 7.90 -5.86
N LEU A 79 -4.99 8.90 -5.00
CA LEU A 79 -4.95 8.74 -3.55
C LEU A 79 -6.35 8.93 -2.96
N TYR A 80 -6.82 7.97 -2.18
CA TYR A 80 -8.16 7.94 -1.62
C TYR A 80 -8.19 7.31 -0.21
N GLY A 81 -9.37 7.25 0.41
CA GLY A 81 -9.51 6.87 1.83
C GLY A 81 -9.03 5.47 2.21
N TRP A 82 -8.70 4.60 1.26
CA TRP A 82 -8.13 3.26 1.53
C TRP A 82 -6.68 3.11 1.07
N GLY A 83 -6.01 4.18 0.65
CA GLY A 83 -4.61 4.15 0.20
C GLY A 83 -4.40 4.86 -1.14
N GLY A 84 -3.58 4.27 -2.00
CA GLY A 84 -3.33 4.73 -3.36
C GLY A 84 -3.84 3.72 -4.40
N LEU A 85 -3.99 4.18 -5.64
CA LEU A 85 -4.26 3.33 -6.78
C LEU A 85 -3.60 3.91 -8.03
N ALA A 86 -2.69 3.15 -8.63
CA ALA A 86 -2.21 3.38 -9.98
C ALA A 86 -3.24 2.86 -11.00
N VAL A 87 -3.84 3.77 -11.76
CA VAL A 87 -4.85 3.46 -12.78
C VAL A 87 -4.19 3.52 -14.15
N PRO A 88 -3.91 2.37 -14.80
CA PRO A 88 -3.37 2.38 -16.14
C PRO A 88 -4.45 2.66 -17.17
N ASP A 89 -4.05 3.27 -18.29
CA ASP A 89 -4.87 3.39 -19.48
C ASP A 89 -5.33 2.00 -19.91
N ARG A 90 -4.42 1.04 -20.11
CA ARG A 90 -4.80 -0.33 -20.46
C ARG A 90 -4.11 -1.33 -19.53
N PRO A 91 -4.75 -2.47 -19.24
CA PRO A 91 -4.10 -3.52 -18.47
C PRO A 91 -2.90 -4.07 -19.25
N VAL A 92 -1.78 -4.30 -18.55
CA VAL A 92 -0.62 -5.00 -19.10
C VAL A 92 -0.97 -6.46 -19.40
N ARG A 93 -0.56 -6.92 -20.59
CA ARG A 93 -1.08 -8.18 -21.17
C ARG A 93 -0.42 -9.44 -20.64
N THR A 94 0.89 -9.39 -20.35
CA THR A 94 1.64 -10.59 -19.97
C THR A 94 1.61 -10.79 -18.45
N PRO A 95 1.49 -12.04 -17.95
CA PRO A 95 1.60 -12.32 -16.52
C PRO A 95 2.89 -11.78 -15.90
N LEU A 96 4.03 -11.92 -16.58
CA LEU A 96 5.31 -11.37 -16.09
C LEU A 96 5.25 -9.85 -15.88
N ALA A 97 4.71 -9.10 -16.83
CA ALA A 97 4.53 -7.65 -16.66
C ALA A 97 3.61 -7.31 -15.48
N GLN A 98 2.52 -8.06 -15.29
CA GLN A 98 1.64 -7.88 -14.11
C GLN A 98 2.39 -8.15 -12.81
N PHE A 99 3.24 -9.17 -12.76
CA PHE A 99 4.08 -9.49 -11.61
C PHE A 99 5.06 -8.37 -11.30
N VAL A 100 5.81 -7.88 -12.31
CA VAL A 100 6.77 -6.79 -12.15
C VAL A 100 6.08 -5.51 -11.68
N VAL A 101 4.94 -5.16 -12.29
CA VAL A 101 4.16 -4.00 -11.87
C VAL A 101 3.70 -4.15 -10.43
N ALA A 102 3.17 -5.30 -10.02
CA ALA A 102 2.72 -5.54 -8.65
C ALA A 102 3.85 -5.38 -7.62
N LEU A 103 5.08 -5.78 -7.93
CA LEU A 103 6.21 -5.63 -7.01
C LEU A 103 6.85 -4.24 -7.03
N ALA A 104 6.60 -3.42 -8.05
CA ALA A 104 7.26 -2.13 -8.21
C ALA A 104 6.92 -1.11 -7.11
N GLY A 105 5.66 -1.08 -6.65
CA GLY A 105 5.26 -0.22 -5.54
C GLY A 105 5.94 -0.61 -4.22
N PRO A 106 5.82 -1.87 -3.75
CA PRO A 106 6.54 -2.33 -2.56
C PRO A 106 8.06 -2.13 -2.66
N ALA A 107 8.66 -2.34 -3.83
CA ALA A 107 10.09 -2.09 -4.04
C ALA A 107 10.45 -0.61 -3.84
N ALA A 108 9.62 0.34 -4.31
CA ALA A 108 9.82 1.76 -4.07
C ALA A 108 9.69 2.11 -2.58
N GLY A 109 8.70 1.53 -1.89
CA GLY A 109 8.55 1.63 -0.44
C GLY A 109 9.80 1.12 0.29
N PHE A 110 10.24 -0.11 0.03
CA PHE A 110 11.44 -0.65 0.67
C PHE A 110 12.71 0.17 0.37
N GLY A 111 12.81 0.76 -0.83
CA GLY A 111 13.87 1.73 -1.13
C GLY A 111 13.85 2.92 -0.18
N LEU A 112 12.67 3.52 0.05
CA LEU A 112 12.51 4.63 1.01
C LEU A 112 12.77 4.19 2.46
N ALA A 113 12.36 2.98 2.84
CA ALA A 113 12.71 2.42 4.14
C ALA A 113 14.23 2.24 4.30
N GLY A 114 14.93 1.78 3.28
CA GLY A 114 16.40 1.68 3.27
C GLY A 114 17.09 3.03 3.44
N LEU A 115 16.56 4.09 2.80
CA LEU A 115 17.05 5.45 3.01
C LEU A 115 16.80 5.94 4.44
N ALA A 116 15.64 5.65 5.02
CA ALA A 116 15.35 5.97 6.42
C ALA A 116 16.27 5.23 7.39
N MET A 117 16.59 3.95 7.12
CA MET A 117 17.58 3.19 7.90
C MET A 117 18.97 3.80 7.81
N ALA A 118 19.40 4.22 6.61
CA ALA A 118 20.69 4.88 6.43
C ALA A 118 20.76 6.21 7.19
N ALA A 119 19.69 7.01 7.13
CA ALA A 119 19.59 8.27 7.88
C ALA A 119 19.63 8.03 9.40
N ALA A 120 18.91 7.02 9.89
CA ALA A 120 18.95 6.62 11.29
C ALA A 120 20.37 6.24 11.73
N TRP A 121 21.06 5.41 10.93
CA TRP A 121 22.43 4.99 11.22
C TRP A 121 23.42 6.17 11.28
N VAL A 122 23.34 7.10 10.31
CA VAL A 122 24.18 8.31 10.29
C VAL A 122 23.88 9.22 11.48
N SER A 123 22.64 9.27 11.95
CA SER A 123 22.26 10.03 13.17
C SER A 123 22.67 9.35 14.49
N GLY A 124 23.40 8.24 14.45
CA GLY A 124 23.81 7.50 15.65
C GLY A 124 22.66 6.74 16.33
N ALA A 125 21.56 6.50 15.62
CA ALA A 125 20.44 5.72 16.14
C ALA A 125 20.78 4.24 16.19
N THR A 126 20.27 3.54 17.19
CA THR A 126 20.23 2.08 17.21
C THR A 126 18.99 1.59 16.48
N ILE A 127 19.19 0.65 15.55
CA ILE A 127 18.08 -0.01 14.85
C ILE A 127 17.64 -1.22 15.68
N HIS A 128 16.36 -1.25 16.00
CA HIS A 128 15.73 -2.33 16.75
C HIS A 128 14.85 -3.13 15.80
N PHE A 129 15.14 -4.43 15.73
CA PHE A 129 14.28 -5.40 15.09
C PHE A 129 13.24 -5.90 16.10
N GLY A 130 11.98 -5.95 15.68
CA GLY A 130 10.90 -6.47 16.48
C GLY A 130 9.81 -7.07 15.62
N PHE A 131 8.68 -7.36 16.24
CA PHE A 131 7.48 -7.80 15.56
C PHE A 131 6.34 -6.87 15.92
N HIS A 132 5.68 -6.34 14.89
CA HIS A 132 4.39 -5.69 15.08
C HIS A 132 3.31 -6.66 14.60
N MET A 133 2.44 -7.06 15.53
CA MET A 133 1.55 -8.21 15.37
C MET A 133 2.38 -9.51 15.21
N PHE A 134 2.61 -9.98 13.99
CA PHE A 134 3.35 -11.21 13.67
C PHE A 134 4.30 -11.02 12.47
N LEU A 135 4.34 -9.81 11.89
CA LEU A 135 5.26 -9.44 10.83
C LEU A 135 6.45 -8.69 11.41
N PRO A 136 7.64 -8.86 10.82
CA PRO A 136 8.83 -8.14 11.28
C PRO A 136 8.64 -6.64 11.10
N THR A 137 9.14 -5.87 12.05
CA THR A 137 9.17 -4.41 12.00
C THR A 137 10.54 -3.90 12.40
N LEU A 138 10.83 -2.68 11.98
CA LEU A 138 12.05 -1.98 12.31
C LEU A 138 11.68 -0.67 13.00
N SER A 139 12.45 -0.31 14.02
CA SER A 139 12.35 1.00 14.67
C SER A 139 13.75 1.55 14.93
N ALA A 140 13.86 2.87 14.99
CA ALA A 140 15.11 3.57 15.18
C ALA A 140 15.01 4.49 16.40
N TRP A 141 15.89 4.31 17.38
CA TRP A 141 15.88 5.07 18.62
C TRP A 141 17.30 5.57 18.95
N PRO A 142 17.45 6.67 19.70
CA PRO A 142 18.77 7.12 20.12
C PRO A 142 19.46 6.04 20.96
N ALA A 143 20.79 5.91 20.81
CA ALA A 143 21.58 5.06 21.69
C ALA A 143 21.44 5.51 23.15
N LEU A 144 21.72 4.62 24.12
CA LEU A 144 21.61 4.92 25.56
C LEU A 144 22.37 6.19 25.98
N ALA A 145 23.50 6.48 25.33
CA ALA A 145 24.28 7.70 25.54
C ALA A 145 23.61 8.99 25.03
N GLY A 146 22.64 8.89 24.11
CA GLY A 146 21.86 9.99 23.53
C GLY A 146 20.47 10.17 24.14
N TYR A 147 20.11 9.42 25.20
CA TYR A 147 18.81 9.56 25.88
C TYR A 147 18.62 10.94 26.53
N THR A 148 19.69 11.59 26.95
CA THR A 148 19.67 12.97 27.47
C THR A 148 19.42 13.99 26.36
N GLU A 149 19.86 13.72 25.13
CA GLU A 149 19.67 14.57 23.95
C GLU A 149 18.24 14.46 23.38
N TYR A 150 17.61 13.28 23.51
CA TYR A 150 16.22 13.00 23.12
C TYR A 150 15.19 13.99 23.72
N GLN A 151 15.50 14.62 24.85
CA GLN A 151 14.61 15.55 25.53
C GLN A 151 14.42 16.89 24.79
N SER A 152 15.19 17.15 23.72
CA SER A 152 14.94 18.30 22.85
C SER A 152 13.77 18.03 21.89
N LEU A 153 12.92 19.04 21.65
CA LEU A 153 11.80 18.90 20.70
C LEU A 153 12.24 18.49 19.27
N PRO A 154 13.36 18.99 18.71
CA PRO A 154 13.83 18.57 17.39
C PRO A 154 14.25 17.09 17.33
N SER A 155 14.95 16.58 18.36
CA SER A 155 15.33 15.16 18.40
C SER A 155 14.12 14.25 18.48
N PHE A 156 13.09 14.64 19.24
CA PHE A 156 11.84 13.88 19.33
C PHE A 156 11.15 13.72 17.97
N HIS A 157 10.92 14.83 17.26
CA HIS A 157 10.28 14.82 15.94
C HIS A 157 11.11 14.09 14.87
N TRP A 158 12.44 14.13 14.97
CA TRP A 158 13.33 13.36 14.09
C TRP A 158 13.10 11.84 14.22
N TYR A 159 13.09 11.32 15.45
CA TYR A 159 12.83 9.89 15.66
C TYR A 159 11.39 9.51 15.30
N MET A 160 10.41 10.40 15.50
CA MET A 160 9.05 10.17 15.00
C MET A 160 9.02 10.02 13.47
N LEU A 161 9.64 10.95 12.75
CA LEU A 161 9.75 10.91 11.29
C LEU A 161 10.40 9.60 10.82
N LEU A 162 11.53 9.22 11.41
CA LEU A 162 12.23 7.97 11.05
C LEU A 162 11.36 6.74 11.29
N ASN A 163 10.73 6.64 12.46
CA ASN A 163 9.89 5.49 12.81
C ASN A 163 8.62 5.43 11.96
N ASP A 164 8.00 6.57 11.64
CA ASP A 164 6.85 6.62 10.74
C ASP A 164 7.25 6.20 9.31
N LEU A 165 8.41 6.65 8.81
CA LEU A 165 8.93 6.23 7.52
C LEU A 165 9.19 4.73 7.48
N LEU A 166 9.85 4.16 8.49
CA LEU A 166 10.08 2.71 8.59
C LEU A 166 8.76 1.95 8.68
N PHE A 167 7.81 2.41 9.49
CA PHE A 167 6.53 1.74 9.64
C PHE A 167 5.71 1.74 8.34
N VAL A 168 5.56 2.89 7.69
CA VAL A 168 4.76 3.01 6.46
C VAL A 168 5.45 2.33 5.28
N ASN A 169 6.77 2.36 5.17
CA ASN A 169 7.46 1.87 3.97
C ASN A 169 8.02 0.45 4.09
N PHE A 170 8.40 0.02 5.30
CA PHE A 170 8.83 -1.36 5.55
C PHE A 170 7.65 -2.21 6.00
N TYR A 171 7.00 -1.83 7.11
CA TYR A 171 5.97 -2.68 7.71
C TYR A 171 4.71 -2.77 6.82
N TRP A 172 4.13 -1.66 6.37
CA TRP A 172 3.01 -1.73 5.42
C TRP A 172 3.43 -2.30 4.06
N GLY A 173 4.68 -2.12 3.64
CA GLY A 173 5.23 -2.78 2.45
C GLY A 173 5.17 -4.31 2.53
N LEU A 174 5.53 -4.88 3.69
CA LEU A 174 5.39 -6.32 3.96
C LEU A 174 3.93 -6.76 3.97
N VAL A 175 3.04 -5.97 4.58
CA VAL A 175 1.60 -6.24 4.55
C VAL A 175 1.10 -6.25 3.11
N ASN A 176 1.50 -5.28 2.28
CA ASN A 176 1.11 -5.19 0.87
C ASN A 176 1.62 -6.37 0.05
N LEU A 177 2.71 -7.03 0.45
CA LEU A 177 3.19 -8.25 -0.20
C LEU A 177 2.49 -9.53 0.23
N LEU A 178 1.57 -9.48 1.19
CA LEU A 178 0.75 -10.65 1.51
C LEU A 178 -0.06 -11.06 0.26
N PRO A 179 -0.20 -12.36 -0.02
CA PRO A 179 -0.90 -12.88 -1.20
C PRO A 179 -2.43 -12.79 -1.03
N VAL A 180 -2.92 -11.58 -0.76
CA VAL A 180 -4.31 -11.24 -0.43
C VAL A 180 -4.76 -10.10 -1.34
N PHE A 181 -5.91 -10.23 -2.01
CA PHE A 181 -6.51 -9.13 -2.74
C PHE A 181 -7.16 -8.11 -1.80
N PRO A 182 -7.11 -6.81 -2.13
CA PRO A 182 -6.57 -6.20 -3.34
C PRO A 182 -5.08 -5.84 -3.28
N LEU A 183 -4.34 -6.34 -2.28
CA LEU A 183 -2.93 -5.99 -2.06
C LEU A 183 -2.03 -6.43 -3.24
N ASP A 184 -0.86 -5.83 -3.32
CA ASP A 184 0.12 -6.08 -4.37
C ASP A 184 0.57 -7.53 -4.44
N GLY A 185 0.79 -8.18 -3.30
CA GLY A 185 1.11 -9.60 -3.21
C GLY A 185 0.01 -10.50 -3.76
N GLY A 186 -1.26 -10.10 -3.64
CA GLY A 186 -2.39 -10.77 -4.27
C GLY A 186 -2.33 -10.68 -5.80
N ASN A 187 -2.04 -9.50 -6.35
CA ASN A 187 -1.84 -9.31 -7.79
C ASN A 187 -0.60 -10.04 -8.32
N ALA A 188 0.49 -10.04 -7.57
CA ALA A 188 1.70 -10.80 -7.89
C ALA A 188 1.43 -12.31 -7.90
N SER A 189 0.71 -12.82 -6.89
CA SER A 189 0.30 -14.23 -6.84
C SER A 189 -0.60 -14.60 -8.01
N ARG A 190 -1.52 -13.72 -8.40
CA ARG A 190 -2.35 -13.91 -9.60
C ARG A 190 -1.51 -14.06 -10.85
N ALA A 191 -0.55 -13.16 -11.05
CA ALA A 191 0.34 -13.20 -12.20
C ALA A 191 1.12 -14.53 -12.26
N VAL A 192 1.62 -15.02 -11.12
CA VAL A 192 2.31 -16.33 -11.04
C VAL A 192 1.36 -17.47 -11.41
N PHE A 193 0.15 -17.51 -10.87
CA PHE A 193 -0.80 -18.56 -11.21
C PHE A 193 -1.28 -18.50 -12.67
N GLU A 194 -1.51 -17.30 -13.22
CA GLU A 194 -1.91 -17.09 -14.62
C GLU A 194 -0.80 -17.41 -15.62
N GLN A 195 0.47 -17.33 -15.19
CA GLN A 195 1.60 -17.79 -16.00
C GLN A 195 1.56 -19.31 -16.24
N HIS A 196 1.08 -20.09 -15.27
CA HIS A 196 0.97 -21.55 -15.37
C HIS A 196 -0.37 -22.02 -15.94
N ASP A 197 -1.46 -21.36 -15.57
CA ASP A 197 -2.82 -21.67 -16.05
C ASP A 197 -3.60 -20.38 -16.27
N ALA A 198 -3.68 -19.94 -17.54
CA ALA A 198 -4.37 -18.70 -17.90
C ALA A 198 -5.90 -18.75 -17.64
N LEU A 199 -6.51 -19.94 -17.56
CA LEU A 199 -7.95 -20.09 -17.38
C LEU A 199 -8.34 -20.13 -15.90
N ARG A 200 -7.56 -20.83 -15.07
CA ARG A 200 -7.85 -21.05 -13.65
C ARG A 200 -6.96 -20.25 -12.72
N GLY A 201 -5.92 -19.59 -13.22
CA GLY A 201 -4.92 -18.91 -12.41
C GLY A 201 -5.52 -17.86 -11.46
N LYS A 202 -6.42 -17.02 -11.97
CA LYS A 202 -7.18 -16.07 -11.14
C LYS A 202 -7.99 -16.75 -10.02
N ARG A 203 -8.59 -17.91 -10.30
CA ARG A 203 -9.35 -18.67 -9.30
C ARG A 203 -8.42 -19.16 -8.19
N HIS A 204 -7.28 -19.76 -8.53
CA HIS A 204 -6.30 -20.21 -7.53
C HIS A 204 -5.75 -19.05 -6.69
N ALA A 205 -5.48 -17.90 -7.32
CA ALA A 205 -5.04 -16.70 -6.62
C ALA A 205 -6.07 -16.18 -5.61
N LEU A 206 -7.36 -16.18 -5.98
CA LEU A 206 -8.43 -15.79 -5.07
C LEU A 206 -8.63 -16.78 -3.92
N ILE A 207 -8.45 -18.09 -4.17
CA ILE A 207 -8.50 -19.11 -3.10
C ILE A 207 -7.37 -18.88 -2.11
N LEU A 208 -6.14 -18.69 -2.62
CA LEU A 208 -4.98 -18.37 -1.78
C LEU A 208 -5.25 -17.09 -0.96
N SER A 209 -5.78 -16.05 -1.60
CA SER A 209 -6.17 -14.80 -0.94
C SER A 209 -7.17 -15.01 0.18
N ALA A 210 -8.24 -15.78 -0.05
CA ALA A 210 -9.25 -16.06 0.97
C ALA A 210 -8.65 -16.82 2.17
N ILE A 211 -7.83 -17.84 1.90
CA ILE A 211 -7.19 -18.66 2.95
C ILE A 211 -6.24 -17.81 3.78
N VAL A 212 -5.33 -17.07 3.12
CA VAL A 212 -4.33 -16.27 3.82
C VAL A 212 -5.00 -15.13 4.59
N ALA A 213 -5.97 -14.43 4.00
CA ALA A 213 -6.72 -13.39 4.71
C ALA A 213 -7.47 -13.95 5.93
N ALA A 214 -8.11 -15.12 5.82
CA ALA A 214 -8.78 -15.74 6.95
C ALA A 214 -7.79 -16.14 8.06
N ALA A 215 -6.64 -16.74 7.70
CA ALA A 215 -5.60 -17.09 8.66
C ALA A 215 -5.07 -15.84 9.39
N VAL A 216 -4.78 -14.79 8.64
CA VAL A 216 -4.35 -13.49 9.18
C VAL A 216 -5.43 -12.93 10.11
N ALA A 217 -6.71 -12.93 9.72
CA ALA A 217 -7.80 -12.49 10.58
C ALA A 217 -7.89 -13.26 11.92
N LEU A 218 -7.71 -14.59 11.89
CA LEU A 218 -7.67 -15.43 13.09
C LEU A 218 -6.47 -15.13 13.99
N LEU A 219 -5.29 -14.91 13.41
CA LEU A 219 -4.12 -14.43 14.15
C LEU A 219 -4.37 -13.07 14.80
N GLY A 220 -5.09 -12.18 14.12
CA GLY A 220 -5.53 -10.89 14.66
C GLY A 220 -6.40 -11.04 15.90
N LEU A 221 -7.35 -11.99 15.90
CA LEU A 221 -8.17 -12.30 17.07
C LEU A 221 -7.32 -12.83 18.24
N GLY A 222 -6.38 -13.75 17.96
CA GLY A 222 -5.47 -14.29 18.97
C GLY A 222 -4.55 -13.23 19.58
N GLY A 223 -4.08 -12.29 18.75
CA GLY A 223 -3.28 -11.13 19.16
C GLY A 223 -4.08 -9.96 19.73
N ARG A 224 -5.41 -10.11 19.92
CA ARG A 224 -6.34 -9.06 20.39
C ARG A 224 -6.35 -7.79 19.52
N SER A 225 -5.96 -7.90 18.26
CA SER A 225 -6.03 -6.81 17.28
C SER A 225 -7.35 -6.86 16.52
N LEU A 226 -8.36 -6.15 17.05
CA LEU A 226 -9.69 -6.10 16.42
C LEU A 226 -9.62 -5.51 15.01
N TYR A 227 -8.81 -4.47 14.81
CA TYR A 227 -8.63 -3.84 13.50
C TYR A 227 -8.19 -4.85 12.44
N MET A 228 -7.16 -5.64 12.74
CA MET A 228 -6.61 -6.63 11.83
C MET A 228 -7.59 -7.78 11.56
N ALA A 229 -8.24 -8.28 12.61
CA ALA A 229 -9.26 -9.32 12.49
C ALA A 229 -10.40 -8.90 11.56
N VAL A 230 -10.91 -7.68 11.75
CA VAL A 230 -12.00 -7.14 10.93
C VAL A 230 -11.52 -6.86 9.50
N MET A 231 -10.39 -6.16 9.33
CA MET A 231 -9.89 -5.79 8.01
C MET A 231 -9.61 -7.03 7.15
N PHE A 232 -8.82 -7.98 7.64
CA PHE A 232 -8.52 -9.20 6.90
C PHE A 232 -9.72 -10.15 6.80
N GLY A 233 -10.64 -10.13 7.77
CA GLY A 233 -11.91 -10.84 7.67
C GLY A 233 -12.76 -10.32 6.50
N ILE A 234 -12.85 -9.00 6.33
CA ILE A 234 -13.51 -8.37 5.17
C ILE A 234 -12.80 -8.76 3.87
N LEU A 235 -11.46 -8.75 3.83
CA LEU A 235 -10.70 -9.16 2.63
C LEU A 235 -10.89 -10.65 2.28
N ALA A 236 -11.00 -11.52 3.29
CA ALA A 236 -11.29 -12.94 3.10
C ALA A 236 -12.68 -13.14 2.45
N VAL A 237 -13.71 -12.53 3.04
CA VAL A 237 -15.08 -12.57 2.50
C VAL A 237 -15.13 -11.96 1.10
N SER A 238 -14.44 -10.84 0.88
CA SER A 238 -14.33 -10.18 -0.43
C SER A 238 -13.72 -11.09 -1.48
N SER A 239 -12.69 -11.87 -1.13
CA SER A 239 -12.06 -12.84 -2.01
C SER A 239 -13.00 -14.01 -2.35
N LEU A 240 -13.77 -14.49 -1.37
CA LEU A 240 -14.77 -15.55 -1.57
C LEU A 240 -15.93 -15.09 -2.47
N HIS A 241 -16.42 -13.87 -2.27
CA HIS A 241 -17.43 -13.28 -3.17
C HIS A 241 -16.90 -13.15 -4.59
N ALA A 242 -15.64 -12.71 -4.77
CA ALA A 242 -15.02 -12.64 -6.09
C ALA A 242 -14.88 -14.03 -6.75
N LEU A 243 -14.59 -15.09 -5.98
CA LEU A 243 -14.54 -16.48 -6.45
C LEU A 243 -15.87 -16.98 -7.00
N GLN A 244 -16.96 -16.68 -6.30
CA GLN A 244 -18.32 -17.08 -6.68
C GLN A 244 -18.81 -16.35 -7.95
N SER A 245 -18.13 -15.28 -8.36
CA SER A 245 -18.61 -14.35 -9.39
C SER A 245 -18.10 -14.59 -10.84
N ASN A 246 -17.49 -15.73 -11.22
CA ASN A 246 -16.77 -15.88 -12.52
C ASN A 246 -17.37 -16.94 -13.50
N PRO A 247 -17.30 -16.83 -14.88
CA PRO A 247 -16.58 -15.85 -15.74
C PRO A 247 -17.10 -15.60 -17.22
N HIS A 248 -18.25 -14.97 -17.54
CA HIS A 248 -18.63 -14.75 -18.99
C HIS A 248 -19.21 -13.40 -19.43
N ARG A 249 -19.37 -12.40 -18.57
CA ARG A 249 -19.82 -11.06 -19.01
C ARG A 249 -19.01 -9.97 -18.35
N VAL A 250 -17.86 -9.68 -18.92
CA VAL A 250 -17.31 -8.32 -18.82
C VAL A 250 -17.90 -7.57 -20.00
N SER A 251 -18.98 -6.81 -19.76
CA SER A 251 -19.25 -5.71 -20.67
C SER A 251 -18.02 -4.79 -20.62
N PRO A 252 -17.45 -4.38 -21.76
CA PRO A 252 -16.46 -3.32 -21.74
C PRO A 252 -17.11 -2.12 -21.06
N ARG A 253 -16.63 -1.71 -19.88
CA ARG A 253 -16.97 -0.38 -19.39
C ARG A 253 -16.54 0.61 -20.47
N PRO A 254 -17.33 1.65 -20.74
CA PRO A 254 -17.02 2.60 -21.78
C PRO A 254 -15.72 3.29 -21.38
N TYR A 255 -14.65 2.93 -22.08
CA TYR A 255 -13.43 3.70 -22.05
C TYR A 255 -13.82 5.14 -22.38
N ARG A 256 -13.41 6.10 -21.55
CA ARG A 256 -13.69 7.51 -21.80
C ARG A 256 -12.97 7.87 -23.10
N SER A 257 -13.71 7.90 -24.20
CA SER A 257 -13.20 8.44 -25.45
C SER A 257 -13.05 9.93 -25.24
N TRP A 258 -11.82 10.36 -24.96
CA TRP A 258 -11.48 11.77 -25.12
C TRP A 258 -11.41 12.04 -26.62
N ARG A 259 -12.58 12.30 -27.22
CA ARG A 259 -12.70 13.09 -28.44
C ARG A 259 -13.32 14.43 -28.04
N GLY A 260 -12.64 15.52 -28.41
CA GLY A 260 -12.97 16.90 -28.07
C GLY A 260 -11.68 17.65 -27.83
#